data_AF-A0A4P7JJI2-F1
#
_entry.id   AF-A0A4P7JJI2-F1
#
_cell.length_a   1.000
_cell.length_b   1.000
_cell.length_c   1.000
_cell.angle_alpha   90.00
_cell.angle_beta   90.00
_cell.angle_gamma   90.00
#
_symmetry.space_group_name_H-M   'P 1'
#
loop_
_entity.id
_entity.type
_entity.pdbx_description
1 polymer ?
#
loop_
_entity_poly.entity_id
_entity_poly.type
_entity_poly.pdbx_seq_one_letter_code
_entity_poly.pdbx_strand_id
1 'polypeptide(L)'
;MQIWKGILHRTGIASVDWSLAIAGLAMLSIATAAAIKLGLGSADAASAWRLSGLPVLDLGDRLISAEDFERGAPGWQGGRIDDSAAGFGGILGRFGGETVSKTYALDVGHSHTIITFDLHAIDDWALEEVIIYANGRAIARQSFSTRPELAAAQSLVLEGVRDVHIDITMQPETHGERGFASGGAANEDQSVQVRLIAETTGETFRLGIGSTLSGDIAGASWAIDNLRVIATDLPPP
;
A
#
# COMPACT_ATOMS: atom_id res chain seq x y z
N MET A 1 -34.40 -53.60 50.19
CA MET A 1 -33.04 -53.20 50.59
C MET A 1 -32.38 -52.53 49.39
N GLN A 2 -31.59 -51.48 49.66
CA GLN A 2 -30.87 -50.60 48.75
C GLN A 2 -31.61 -49.39 48.14
N ILE A 3 -31.08 -48.25 48.54
CA ILE A 3 -31.46 -46.86 48.36
C ILE A 3 -30.46 -46.29 47.34
N TRP A 4 -30.90 -45.62 46.28
CA TRP A 4 -30.02 -44.75 45.50
C TRP A 4 -30.70 -43.40 45.25
N LYS A 5 -30.13 -42.37 45.88
CA LYS A 5 -30.42 -40.95 45.68
C LYS A 5 -29.79 -40.51 44.34
N GLY A 6 -30.61 -40.13 43.37
CA GLY A 6 -30.17 -39.45 42.17
C GLY A 6 -30.15 -37.94 42.37
N ILE A 7 -28.98 -37.35 42.22
CA ILE A 7 -28.64 -35.93 42.39
C ILE A 7 -29.36 -35.08 41.33
N LEU A 8 -30.13 -34.07 41.75
CA LEU A 8 -30.64 -33.01 40.88
C LEU A 8 -29.47 -32.18 40.35
N HIS A 9 -29.14 -32.31 39.07
CA HIS A 9 -28.30 -31.34 38.37
C HIS A 9 -29.12 -30.05 38.16
N ARG A 10 -28.71 -28.97 38.83
CA ARG A 10 -29.11 -27.62 38.43
C ARG A 10 -28.34 -27.27 37.16
N THR A 11 -28.99 -27.28 36.02
CA THR A 11 -28.48 -26.61 34.82
C THR A 11 -28.60 -25.10 35.04
N GLY A 12 -27.50 -24.46 35.42
CA GLY A 12 -27.40 -23.00 35.40
C GLY A 12 -27.46 -22.54 33.95
N ILE A 13 -28.56 -21.90 33.55
CA ILE A 13 -28.65 -21.22 32.26
C ILE A 13 -27.85 -19.92 32.42
N ALA A 14 -26.67 -19.86 31.79
CA ALA A 14 -25.96 -18.61 31.61
C ALA A 14 -26.77 -17.75 30.63
N SER A 15 -27.35 -16.65 31.10
CA SER A 15 -27.92 -15.64 30.21
C SER A 15 -26.80 -14.69 29.79
N VAL A 16 -26.59 -14.58 28.48
CA VAL A 16 -25.66 -13.59 27.92
C VAL A 16 -26.43 -12.28 27.82
N ASP A 17 -25.98 -11.27 28.55
CA ASP A 17 -26.52 -9.93 28.41
C ASP A 17 -25.96 -9.28 27.14
N TRP A 18 -26.74 -9.41 26.06
CA TRP A 18 -26.39 -8.86 24.76
C TRP A 18 -26.30 -7.33 24.76
N SER A 19 -26.91 -6.64 25.72
CA SER A 19 -26.81 -5.18 25.81
C SER A 19 -25.40 -4.74 26.25
N LEU A 20 -24.78 -5.50 27.17
CA LEU A 20 -23.38 -5.31 27.57
C LEU A 20 -22.40 -5.65 26.44
N ALA A 21 -22.69 -6.70 25.65
CA ALA A 21 -21.87 -7.07 24.50
C ALA A 21 -21.91 -5.99 23.39
N ILE A 22 -23.09 -5.45 23.09
CA ILE A 22 -23.26 -4.38 22.09
C ILE A 22 -22.67 -3.07 22.60
N ALA A 23 -22.85 -2.71 23.87
CA ALA A 23 -22.21 -1.55 24.47
C ALA A 23 -20.68 -1.66 24.44
N GLY A 24 -20.14 -2.87 24.66
CA GLY A 24 -18.70 -3.15 24.52
C GLY A 24 -18.19 -2.94 23.09
N LEU A 25 -18.91 -3.43 22.08
CA LEU A 25 -18.57 -3.22 20.67
C LEU A 25 -18.69 -1.75 20.24
N ALA A 26 -19.70 -1.03 20.73
CA ALA A 26 -19.87 0.40 20.48
C ALA A 26 -18.77 1.24 21.15
N MET A 27 -18.40 0.92 22.40
CA MET A 27 -17.28 1.59 23.07
C MET A 27 -15.94 1.26 22.41
N LEU A 28 -15.74 0.01 21.95
CA LEU A 28 -14.54 -0.35 21.21
C LEU A 28 -14.46 0.41 19.90
N SER A 29 -15.55 0.50 19.13
CA SER A 29 -15.58 1.25 17.87
C SER A 29 -15.45 2.76 18.06
N ILE A 30 -16.01 3.34 19.12
CA ILE A 30 -15.75 4.74 19.50
C ILE A 30 -14.30 4.92 19.94
N ALA A 31 -13.71 3.99 20.69
CA ALA A 31 -12.31 4.03 21.08
C ALA A 31 -11.38 3.87 19.88
N THR A 32 -11.73 3.05 18.89
CA THR A 32 -10.99 2.92 17.62
C THR A 32 -11.11 4.20 16.80
N ALA A 33 -12.32 4.76 16.65
CA ALA A 33 -12.54 6.02 15.96
C ALA A 33 -11.83 7.20 16.66
N ALA A 34 -11.80 7.19 17.99
CA ALA A 34 -11.08 8.17 18.80
C ALA A 34 -9.56 7.98 18.71
N ALA A 35 -9.04 6.74 18.68
CA ALA A 35 -7.61 6.48 18.48
C ALA A 35 -7.14 6.92 17.09
N ILE A 36 -7.96 6.70 16.05
CA ILE A 36 -7.72 7.19 14.69
C ILE A 36 -7.77 8.73 14.63
N LYS A 37 -8.66 9.37 15.42
CA LYS A 37 -8.90 10.82 15.37
C LYS A 37 -8.03 11.66 16.34
N LEU A 38 -7.53 11.06 17.43
CA LEU A 38 -6.83 11.79 18.50
C LEU A 38 -5.31 11.66 18.45
N GLY A 39 -4.74 10.87 17.54
CA GLY A 39 -3.28 10.75 17.31
C GLY A 39 -2.49 10.97 18.59
N LEU A 40 -2.56 10.01 19.54
CA LEU A 40 -2.02 10.17 20.89
C LEU A 40 -0.58 10.69 20.81
N GLY A 41 -0.44 11.99 21.08
CA GLY A 41 0.83 12.69 21.02
C GLY A 41 1.82 12.08 21.99
N SER A 42 3.05 11.93 21.50
CA SER A 42 4.27 11.68 22.28
C SER A 42 4.15 10.56 23.32
N ALA A 43 4.17 9.31 22.84
CA ALA A 43 4.68 8.18 23.61
C ALA A 43 5.61 7.39 22.71
N ASP A 44 6.77 7.02 23.25
CA ASP A 44 7.89 6.41 22.55
C ASP A 44 7.49 5.34 21.52
N ALA A 45 8.23 5.30 20.42
CA ALA A 45 8.05 4.49 19.21
C ALA A 45 8.02 2.95 19.40
N ALA A 46 7.70 2.45 20.59
CA ALA A 46 7.69 1.03 20.94
C ALA A 46 6.31 0.47 21.32
N SER A 47 5.23 1.27 21.32
CA SER A 47 3.87 0.79 21.65
C SER A 47 2.78 1.24 20.67
N ALA A 48 3.17 1.55 19.43
CA ALA A 48 2.20 1.59 18.34
C ALA A 48 1.80 0.14 18.04
N TRP A 49 0.58 -0.23 18.44
CA TRP A 49 -0.07 -1.41 17.90
C TRP A 49 0.01 -1.27 16.37
N ARG A 50 0.89 -2.06 15.73
CA ARG A 50 1.02 -2.09 14.27
C ARG A 50 -0.28 -2.66 13.70
N LEU A 51 -1.27 -1.79 13.53
CA LEU A 51 -2.39 -1.98 12.64
C LEU A 51 -1.80 -1.93 11.22
N SER A 52 -1.21 -3.06 10.81
CA SER A 52 -0.71 -3.26 9.46
C SER A 52 -1.83 -2.89 8.49
N GLY A 53 -1.64 -1.82 7.73
CA GLY A 53 -2.59 -1.40 6.69
C GLY A 53 -3.49 -0.18 7.00
N LEU A 54 -3.60 0.31 8.24
CA LEU A 54 -4.35 1.53 8.51
C LEU A 54 -3.45 2.78 8.44
N PRO A 55 -3.82 3.82 7.68
CA PRO A 55 -3.05 5.05 7.63
C PRO A 55 -3.17 5.77 8.98
N VAL A 56 -2.04 6.14 9.55
CA VAL A 56 -2.01 7.16 10.61
C VAL A 56 -2.14 8.50 9.90
N LEU A 57 -3.22 9.22 10.19
CA LEU A 57 -3.51 10.54 9.63
C LEU A 57 -3.22 11.60 10.67
N ASP A 58 -2.68 12.74 10.24
CA ASP A 58 -2.51 13.89 11.13
C ASP A 58 -3.82 14.69 11.27
N LEU A 59 -3.88 15.54 12.29
CA LEU A 59 -5.01 16.43 12.53
C LEU A 59 -5.15 17.42 11.36
N GLY A 60 -6.19 17.22 10.54
CA GLY A 60 -6.47 18.04 9.37
C GLY A 60 -6.37 17.27 8.06
N ASP A 61 -5.76 16.08 8.06
CA ASP A 61 -5.67 15.24 6.88
C ASP A 61 -7.02 14.61 6.52
N ARG A 62 -7.20 14.35 5.22
CA ARG A 62 -8.32 13.57 4.70
C ARG A 62 -7.84 12.43 3.83
N LEU A 63 -8.21 11.21 4.20
CA LEU A 63 -8.02 10.04 3.34
C LEU A 63 -8.94 10.12 2.11
N ILE A 64 -8.36 10.16 0.92
CA ILE A 64 -9.04 10.07 -0.37
C ILE A 64 -9.15 8.60 -0.80
N SER A 65 -8.05 7.84 -0.67
CA SER A 65 -8.02 6.44 -1.09
C SER A 65 -6.99 5.63 -0.29
N ALA A 66 -7.30 4.36 -0.07
CA ALA A 66 -6.38 3.34 0.42
C ALA A 66 -6.66 2.05 -0.34
N GLU A 67 -5.65 1.48 -0.98
CA GLU A 67 -5.76 0.32 -1.87
C GLU A 67 -4.63 -0.67 -1.53
N ASP A 68 -5.02 -1.80 -0.95
CA ASP A 68 -4.16 -2.96 -0.62
C ASP A 68 -4.32 -4.10 -1.65
N PHE A 69 -5.16 -3.89 -2.67
CA PHE A 69 -5.44 -4.79 -3.80
C PHE A 69 -5.93 -6.22 -3.49
N GLU A 70 -6.09 -6.58 -2.20
CA GLU A 70 -6.63 -7.87 -1.73
C GLU A 70 -8.05 -8.20 -2.24
N ARG A 71 -8.79 -7.19 -2.72
CA ARG A 71 -10.18 -7.34 -3.19
C ARG A 71 -10.43 -6.76 -4.58
N GLY A 72 -9.36 -6.48 -5.33
CA GLY A 72 -9.44 -5.94 -6.69
C GLY A 72 -8.95 -4.49 -6.81
N ALA A 73 -9.02 -3.98 -8.04
CA ALA A 73 -8.45 -2.70 -8.44
C ALA A 73 -9.51 -1.76 -9.06
N PRO A 74 -10.56 -1.36 -8.33
CA PRO A 74 -11.63 -0.55 -8.88
C PRO A 74 -11.12 0.81 -9.37
N GLY A 75 -11.50 1.19 -10.60
CA GLY A 75 -11.15 2.47 -11.20
C GLY A 75 -9.77 2.52 -11.87
N TRP A 76 -8.97 1.46 -11.79
CA TRP A 76 -7.73 1.33 -12.54
C TRP A 76 -8.00 0.95 -14.00
N GLN A 77 -7.56 1.79 -14.92
CA GLN A 77 -7.52 1.48 -16.35
C GLN A 77 -6.32 0.59 -16.64
N GLY A 78 -6.57 -0.56 -17.27
CA GLY A 78 -5.53 -1.58 -17.50
C GLY A 78 -5.14 -2.36 -16.24
N GLY A 79 -5.80 -2.11 -15.10
CA GLY A 79 -5.50 -2.78 -13.84
C GLY A 79 -5.96 -4.24 -13.82
N ARG A 80 -5.12 -5.09 -13.23
CA ARG A 80 -5.41 -6.47 -12.86
C ARG A 80 -4.77 -6.75 -11.50
N ILE A 81 -5.32 -7.70 -10.76
CA ILE A 81 -4.72 -8.15 -9.51
C ILE A 81 -4.09 -9.53 -9.69
N ASP A 82 -3.05 -9.81 -8.92
CA ASP A 82 -2.44 -11.12 -8.75
C ASP A 82 -2.26 -11.34 -7.24
N ASP A 83 -2.73 -12.47 -6.74
CA ASP A 83 -2.65 -12.87 -5.32
C ASP A 83 -1.98 -14.24 -5.17
N SER A 84 -1.35 -14.73 -6.24
CA SER A 84 -0.85 -16.11 -6.30
C SER A 84 0.51 -16.31 -5.62
N ALA A 85 1.25 -15.24 -5.32
CA ALA A 85 2.51 -15.28 -4.58
C ALA A 85 2.34 -14.87 -3.11
N ALA A 86 2.56 -15.83 -2.21
CA ALA A 86 2.42 -15.62 -0.77
C ALA A 86 3.34 -14.53 -0.19
N GLY A 87 4.49 -14.25 -0.82
CA GLY A 87 5.41 -13.20 -0.35
C GLY A 87 4.98 -11.78 -0.71
N PHE A 88 3.96 -11.62 -1.55
CA PHE A 88 3.38 -10.31 -1.90
C PHE A 88 1.98 -10.10 -1.33
N GLY A 89 1.16 -11.16 -1.21
CA GLY A 89 -0.27 -10.98 -0.99
C GLY A 89 -0.96 -10.51 -2.26
N GLY A 90 -2.08 -9.79 -2.13
CA GLY A 90 -2.76 -9.18 -3.28
C GLY A 90 -2.02 -7.95 -3.77
N ILE A 91 -1.66 -7.90 -5.06
CA ILE A 91 -0.96 -6.75 -5.68
C ILE A 91 -1.70 -6.28 -6.93
N LEU A 92 -1.54 -4.99 -7.27
CA LEU A 92 -1.92 -4.50 -8.60
C LEU A 92 -0.80 -4.84 -9.59
N GLY A 93 -1.04 -5.87 -10.40
CA GLY A 93 -0.06 -6.47 -11.27
C GLY A 93 -0.34 -7.96 -11.45
N ARG A 94 0.63 -8.75 -11.91
CA ARG A 94 1.94 -8.34 -12.43
C ARG A 94 1.84 -7.72 -13.82
N PHE A 95 2.69 -6.75 -14.14
CA PHE A 95 2.76 -6.08 -15.46
C PHE A 95 4.15 -6.21 -16.07
N GLY A 96 4.24 -6.28 -17.39
CA GLY A 96 5.47 -6.12 -18.16
C GLY A 96 5.57 -4.70 -18.70
N GLY A 97 5.56 -4.52 -20.02
CA GLY A 97 5.62 -3.21 -20.67
C GLY A 97 4.31 -2.40 -20.68
N GLU A 98 3.25 -2.88 -20.03
CA GLU A 98 1.96 -2.19 -20.00
C GLU A 98 2.00 -0.88 -19.20
N THR A 99 0.99 -0.04 -19.41
CA THR A 99 0.74 1.16 -18.61
C THR A 99 -0.64 1.06 -17.96
N VAL A 100 -0.70 1.32 -16.66
CA VAL A 100 -1.95 1.41 -15.90
C VAL A 100 -2.11 2.79 -15.31
N SER A 101 -3.36 3.20 -15.08
CA SER A 101 -3.62 4.52 -14.48
C SER A 101 -4.94 4.58 -13.74
N LYS A 102 -5.02 5.50 -12.78
CA LYS A 102 -6.24 5.84 -12.05
C LYS A 102 -6.33 7.35 -11.87
N THR A 103 -7.55 7.86 -11.97
CA THR A 103 -7.86 9.27 -11.70
C THR A 103 -8.54 9.37 -10.35
N TYR A 104 -7.97 10.17 -9.46
CA TYR A 104 -8.48 10.47 -8.13
C TYR A 104 -9.21 11.81 -8.15
N ALA A 105 -10.35 11.90 -7.48
CA ALA A 105 -10.96 13.17 -7.13
C ALA A 105 -10.20 13.75 -5.93
N LEU A 106 -9.71 14.97 -6.06
CA LEU A 106 -8.96 15.66 -5.01
C LEU A 106 -9.91 16.40 -4.06
N ASP A 107 -9.45 16.63 -2.83
CA ASP A 107 -10.11 17.55 -1.92
C ASP A 107 -9.56 18.96 -2.14
N VAL A 108 -10.30 19.78 -2.89
CA VAL A 108 -9.96 21.19 -3.15
C VAL A 108 -9.99 22.07 -1.89
N GLY A 109 -10.44 21.54 -0.74
CA GLY A 109 -10.33 22.18 0.55
C GLY A 109 -8.92 22.18 1.16
N HIS A 110 -8.00 21.39 0.59
CA HIS A 110 -6.61 21.25 1.05
C HIS A 110 -5.62 21.69 -0.03
N SER A 111 -4.50 22.25 0.39
CA SER A 111 -3.45 22.76 -0.50
C SER A 111 -2.61 21.67 -1.17
N HIS A 112 -2.51 20.48 -0.59
CA HIS A 112 -1.67 19.40 -1.11
C HIS A 112 -2.38 18.04 -1.12
N THR A 113 -1.92 17.17 -1.99
CA THR A 113 -2.24 15.74 -2.04
C THR A 113 -0.96 14.93 -1.97
N ILE A 114 -0.88 14.03 -0.99
CA ILE A 114 0.19 13.05 -0.83
C ILE A 114 -0.28 11.71 -1.39
N ILE A 115 0.53 11.12 -2.26
CA ILE A 115 0.31 9.78 -2.81
C ILE A 115 1.50 8.91 -2.43
N THR A 116 1.25 7.80 -1.75
CA THR A 116 2.28 6.80 -1.43
C THR A 116 1.89 5.44 -1.94
N PHE A 117 2.86 4.63 -2.33
CA PHE A 117 2.67 3.21 -2.66
C PHE A 117 4.02 2.49 -2.64
N ASP A 118 3.96 1.17 -2.54
CA ASP A 118 5.09 0.28 -2.75
C ASP A 118 5.15 -0.08 -4.23
N LEU A 119 6.34 0.02 -4.83
CA LEU A 119 6.61 -0.41 -6.19
C LEU A 119 7.55 -1.61 -6.15
N HIS A 120 7.15 -2.70 -6.79
CA HIS A 120 7.88 -3.95 -6.83
C HIS A 120 8.45 -4.17 -8.24
N ALA A 121 9.75 -4.45 -8.32
CA ALA A 121 10.41 -5.02 -9.49
C ALA A 121 10.69 -6.49 -9.18
N ILE A 122 10.11 -7.37 -9.99
CA ILE A 122 10.00 -8.81 -9.73
C ILE A 122 10.78 -9.58 -10.82
N ASP A 123 11.51 -10.62 -10.39
CA ASP A 123 12.33 -11.52 -11.23
C ASP A 123 13.56 -10.86 -11.90
N ASP A 124 13.75 -10.98 -13.22
CA ASP A 124 15.00 -10.60 -13.93
C ASP A 124 14.94 -9.19 -14.54
N TRP A 125 15.49 -8.20 -13.83
CA TRP A 125 15.66 -6.84 -14.32
C TRP A 125 17.13 -6.55 -14.64
N ALA A 126 17.36 -5.91 -15.78
CA ALA A 126 18.65 -5.55 -16.33
C ALA A 126 18.67 -4.07 -16.79
N LEU A 127 18.31 -3.16 -15.87
CA LEU A 127 18.24 -1.70 -16.05
C LEU A 127 17.03 -1.20 -16.85
N GLU A 128 16.00 -2.01 -17.03
CA GLU A 128 14.70 -1.49 -17.45
C GLU A 128 14.10 -0.57 -16.38
N GLU A 129 13.21 0.32 -16.81
CA GLU A 129 12.68 1.40 -16.00
C GLU A 129 11.20 1.20 -15.71
N VAL A 130 10.78 1.59 -14.51
CA VAL A 130 9.40 1.97 -14.23
C VAL A 130 9.28 3.48 -14.35
N ILE A 131 8.28 3.94 -15.08
CA ILE A 131 7.99 5.34 -15.36
C ILE A 131 6.71 5.73 -14.62
N ILE A 132 6.79 6.77 -13.81
CA ILE A 132 5.65 7.33 -13.06
C ILE A 132 5.18 8.58 -13.78
N TYR A 133 3.87 8.70 -13.95
CA TYR A 133 3.20 9.80 -14.64
C TYR A 133 2.25 10.53 -13.70
N ALA A 134 2.30 11.86 -13.72
CA ALA A 134 1.28 12.73 -13.15
C ALA A 134 0.55 13.45 -14.29
N ASN A 135 -0.77 13.31 -14.34
CA ASN A 135 -1.63 13.93 -15.36
C ASN A 135 -1.16 13.64 -16.80
N GLY A 136 -0.63 12.44 -17.03
CA GLY A 136 -0.13 11.99 -18.34
C GLY A 136 1.29 12.45 -18.71
N ARG A 137 1.97 13.21 -17.83
CA ARG A 137 3.37 13.60 -18.02
C ARG A 137 4.28 12.77 -17.10
N ALA A 138 5.38 12.25 -17.64
CA ALA A 138 6.38 11.55 -16.84
C ALA A 138 7.00 12.51 -15.81
N ILE A 139 7.15 12.03 -14.57
CA ILE A 139 7.70 12.79 -13.44
C ILE A 139 8.90 12.08 -12.79
N ALA A 140 8.99 10.76 -12.96
CA ALA A 140 10.13 10.00 -12.50
C ALA A 140 10.33 8.74 -13.34
N ARG A 141 11.59 8.31 -13.42
CA ARG A 141 12.02 7.04 -13.99
C ARG A 141 12.95 6.39 -12.99
N GLN A 142 12.59 5.21 -12.53
CA GLN A 142 13.43 4.38 -11.66
C GLN A 142 13.87 3.17 -12.48
N SER A 143 15.16 3.02 -12.72
CA SER A 143 15.69 1.79 -13.31
C SER A 143 15.91 0.75 -12.21
N PHE A 144 15.58 -0.50 -12.48
CA PHE A 144 15.81 -1.62 -11.56
C PHE A 144 16.86 -2.58 -12.10
N SER A 145 17.53 -3.28 -11.19
CA SER A 145 18.41 -4.38 -11.56
C SER A 145 18.46 -5.41 -10.46
N THR A 146 17.99 -6.61 -10.76
CA THR A 146 18.11 -7.79 -9.89
C THR A 146 19.40 -8.56 -10.14
N ARG A 147 20.21 -8.09 -11.11
CA ARG A 147 21.56 -8.57 -11.40
C ARG A 147 22.61 -7.85 -10.54
N PRO A 148 23.41 -8.57 -9.71
CA PRO A 148 24.37 -7.94 -8.80
C PRO A 148 25.41 -7.06 -9.50
N GLU A 149 25.85 -7.43 -10.71
CA GLU A 149 26.84 -6.70 -11.49
C GLU A 149 26.32 -5.38 -12.07
N LEU A 150 25.00 -5.23 -12.20
CA LEU A 150 24.34 -4.02 -12.70
C LEU A 150 23.69 -3.20 -11.56
N ALA A 151 23.65 -3.71 -10.33
CA ALA A 151 22.99 -3.07 -9.19
C ALA A 151 23.48 -1.63 -8.95
N ALA A 152 24.78 -1.35 -9.13
CA ALA A 152 25.37 -0.03 -8.97
C ALA A 152 25.08 0.94 -10.13
N ALA A 153 24.57 0.44 -11.25
CA ALA A 153 24.20 1.23 -12.42
C ALA A 153 22.72 1.68 -12.39
N GLN A 154 21.95 1.25 -11.38
CA GLN A 154 20.60 1.73 -11.17
C GLN A 154 20.60 3.25 -10.95
N SER A 155 19.56 3.90 -11.45
CA SER A 155 19.41 5.34 -11.43
C SER A 155 17.96 5.73 -11.16
N LEU A 156 17.83 6.91 -10.54
CA LEU A 156 16.58 7.62 -10.40
C LEU A 156 16.70 8.93 -11.17
N VAL A 157 15.85 9.10 -12.18
CA VAL A 157 15.72 10.36 -12.92
C VAL A 157 14.42 11.01 -12.53
N LEU A 158 14.51 12.19 -11.91
CA LEU A 158 13.35 13.02 -11.60
C LEU A 158 13.13 14.03 -12.73
N GLU A 159 11.99 13.91 -13.41
CA GLU A 159 11.58 14.89 -14.40
C GLU A 159 10.85 16.02 -13.68
N GLY A 160 11.49 17.18 -13.55
CA GLY A 160 10.89 18.34 -12.90
C GLY A 160 9.54 18.71 -13.52
N VAL A 161 8.46 18.51 -12.76
CA VAL A 161 7.13 18.99 -13.08
C VAL A 161 6.76 20.07 -12.10
N ARG A 162 6.21 21.15 -12.64
CA ARG A 162 5.73 22.26 -11.83
C ARG A 162 4.64 21.73 -10.88
N ASP A 163 4.68 22.14 -9.63
CA ASP A 163 3.65 21.85 -8.62
C ASP A 163 3.57 20.35 -8.20
N VAL A 164 4.59 19.53 -8.54
CA VAL A 164 4.73 18.15 -8.07
C VAL A 164 6.15 17.90 -7.58
N HIS A 165 6.27 17.49 -6.32
CA HIS A 165 7.48 16.95 -5.73
C HIS A 165 7.36 15.42 -5.62
N ILE A 166 8.45 14.71 -5.87
CA ILE A 166 8.48 13.25 -5.78
C ILE A 166 9.76 12.79 -5.10
N ASP A 167 9.60 11.93 -4.12
CA ASP A 167 10.66 11.18 -3.46
C ASP A 167 10.46 9.70 -3.76
N ILE A 168 11.55 9.01 -4.09
CA ILE A 168 11.56 7.55 -4.14
C ILE A 168 12.61 7.08 -3.15
N THR A 169 12.15 6.37 -2.13
CA THR A 169 13.02 5.81 -1.10
C THR A 169 13.14 4.31 -1.33
N MET A 170 14.37 3.86 -1.55
CA MET A 170 14.68 2.43 -1.49
C MET A 170 14.21 1.87 -0.15
N GLN A 171 13.35 0.85 -0.16
CA GLN A 171 13.09 0.15 1.10
C GLN A 171 14.38 -0.57 1.50
N PRO A 172 14.86 -0.44 2.75
CA PRO A 172 16.16 -0.94 3.17
C PRO A 172 16.36 -2.46 2.99
N GLU A 173 15.28 -3.18 2.72
CA GLU A 173 15.30 -4.63 2.54
C GLU A 173 15.04 -4.93 1.06
N THR A 174 16.11 -5.17 0.30
CA THR A 174 16.03 -6.07 -0.84
C THR A 174 15.60 -7.42 -0.29
N HIS A 175 14.36 -7.80 -0.58
CA HIS A 175 13.88 -9.10 -0.17
C HIS A 175 14.47 -10.12 -1.14
N GLY A 176 14.99 -11.24 -0.63
CA GLY A 176 15.18 -12.40 -1.51
C GLY A 176 13.84 -12.75 -2.18
N GLU A 177 13.89 -13.53 -3.27
CA GLU A 177 12.74 -14.11 -3.99
C GLU A 177 11.45 -14.21 -3.14
N ARG A 178 10.43 -13.40 -3.49
CA ARG A 178 9.14 -13.31 -2.77
C ARG A 178 8.01 -14.11 -3.45
N GLY A 179 8.33 -14.82 -4.52
CA GLY A 179 7.41 -15.62 -5.31
C GLY A 179 7.47 -15.22 -6.78
N PHE A 180 6.91 -16.07 -7.63
CA PHE A 180 6.98 -15.99 -9.09
C PHE A 180 8.31 -16.44 -9.74
N ALA A 181 9.34 -16.77 -8.95
CA ALA A 181 10.59 -17.34 -9.44
C ALA A 181 10.41 -18.42 -10.51
N SER A 182 11.14 -18.26 -11.61
CA SER A 182 11.43 -19.35 -12.56
C SER A 182 12.84 -19.96 -12.39
N GLY A 183 13.66 -19.44 -11.47
CA GLY A 183 14.94 -20.00 -11.00
C GLY A 183 16.19 -19.14 -11.30
N GLY A 184 17.09 -19.01 -10.32
CA GLY A 184 18.37 -18.26 -10.40
C GLY A 184 18.61 -17.35 -9.19
N ALA A 185 19.87 -17.01 -8.89
CA ALA A 185 20.23 -16.06 -7.81
C ALA A 185 20.05 -14.58 -8.20
N ALA A 186 19.81 -14.30 -9.49
CA ALA A 186 19.50 -12.96 -10.01
C ALA A 186 18.00 -12.62 -9.91
N ASN A 187 17.27 -13.32 -9.05
CA ASN A 187 15.82 -13.21 -8.89
C ASN A 187 15.47 -12.56 -7.54
N GLU A 188 16.32 -11.67 -7.04
CA GLU A 188 15.99 -10.92 -5.83
C GLU A 188 15.02 -9.80 -6.18
N ASP A 189 13.78 -9.94 -5.72
CA ASP A 189 12.76 -8.91 -5.94
C ASP A 189 13.13 -7.62 -5.20
N GLN A 190 13.03 -6.50 -5.91
CA GLN A 190 13.31 -5.19 -5.35
C GLN A 190 12.01 -4.46 -5.06
N SER A 191 11.98 -3.75 -3.93
CA SER A 191 10.83 -2.94 -3.53
C SER A 191 11.29 -1.54 -3.12
N VAL A 192 10.58 -0.53 -3.61
CA VAL A 192 10.82 0.87 -3.24
C VAL A 192 9.52 1.49 -2.78
N GLN A 193 9.60 2.40 -1.83
CA GLN A 193 8.47 3.24 -1.47
C GLN A 193 8.51 4.50 -2.32
N VAL A 194 7.44 4.74 -3.06
CA VAL A 194 7.24 5.96 -3.81
C VAL A 194 6.38 6.90 -2.97
N ARG A 195 6.79 8.18 -2.87
CA ARG A 195 6.00 9.25 -2.27
C ARG A 195 5.96 10.45 -3.21
N LEU A 196 4.76 10.85 -3.59
CA LEU A 196 4.49 12.04 -4.38
C LEU A 196 3.78 13.05 -3.49
N ILE A 197 4.20 14.31 -3.57
CA ILE A 197 3.53 15.45 -2.95
C ILE A 197 3.17 16.40 -4.08
N ALA A 198 1.88 16.51 -4.40
CA ALA A 198 1.38 17.38 -5.44
C ALA A 198 0.59 18.54 -4.83
N GLU A 199 0.73 19.74 -5.38
CA GLU A 199 -0.17 20.85 -5.04
C GLU A 199 -1.57 20.56 -5.61
N THR A 200 -2.61 20.86 -4.82
CA THR A 200 -4.01 20.73 -5.23
C THR A 200 -4.40 21.92 -6.09
N THR A 201 -4.09 21.85 -7.38
CA THR A 201 -4.39 22.92 -8.36
C THR A 201 -5.70 22.72 -9.12
N GLY A 202 -6.39 21.60 -8.91
CA GLY A 202 -7.65 21.26 -9.57
C GLY A 202 -8.44 20.17 -8.85
N GLU A 203 -9.53 19.72 -9.46
CA GLU A 203 -10.46 18.76 -8.84
C GLU A 203 -10.01 17.29 -8.99
N THR A 204 -9.03 17.01 -9.86
CA THR A 204 -8.60 15.64 -10.16
C THR A 204 -7.10 15.52 -10.34
N PHE A 205 -6.56 14.37 -9.97
CA PHE A 205 -5.19 13.96 -10.26
C PHE A 205 -5.17 12.59 -10.91
N ARG A 206 -4.49 12.44 -12.05
CA ARG A 206 -4.28 11.14 -12.70
C ARG A 206 -2.89 10.62 -12.40
N LEU A 207 -2.82 9.53 -11.63
CA LEU A 207 -1.62 8.72 -11.47
C LEU A 207 -1.54 7.70 -12.61
N GLY A 208 -0.41 7.65 -13.29
CA GLY A 208 -0.09 6.61 -14.28
C GLY A 208 1.24 5.95 -13.95
N ILE A 209 1.36 4.66 -14.26
CA ILE A 209 2.58 3.88 -14.08
C ILE A 209 2.74 2.98 -15.29
N GLY A 210 3.94 2.97 -15.88
CA GLY A 210 4.28 2.09 -16.98
C GLY A 210 5.74 1.65 -16.89
N SER A 211 6.21 0.84 -17.84
CA SER A 211 7.59 0.36 -17.84
C SER A 211 8.18 0.26 -19.25
N THR A 212 9.51 0.28 -19.32
CA THR A 212 10.27 -0.04 -20.54
C THR A 212 10.51 -1.54 -20.71
N LEU A 213 10.06 -2.38 -19.76
CA LEU A 213 10.12 -3.83 -19.89
C LEU A 213 9.58 -4.30 -21.24
N SER A 214 10.30 -5.23 -21.83
CA SER A 214 9.91 -5.91 -23.05
C SER A 214 10.06 -7.41 -22.85
N GLY A 215 9.04 -8.19 -23.18
CA GLY A 215 9.06 -9.64 -22.98
C GLY A 215 7.82 -10.16 -22.24
N ASP A 216 7.92 -11.40 -21.79
CA ASP A 216 6.86 -12.07 -21.05
C ASP A 216 6.94 -11.75 -19.54
N ILE A 217 5.78 -11.63 -18.90
CA ILE A 217 5.65 -11.28 -17.47
C ILE A 217 6.25 -12.33 -16.53
N ALA A 218 6.51 -13.54 -17.02
CA ALA A 218 7.12 -14.62 -16.25
C ALA A 218 8.64 -14.47 -16.09
N GLY A 219 9.29 -13.65 -16.93
CA GLY A 219 10.72 -13.39 -16.83
C GLY A 219 11.06 -12.12 -16.05
N ALA A 220 10.27 -11.07 -16.25
CA ALA A 220 10.43 -9.79 -15.57
C ALA A 220 9.07 -9.10 -15.48
N SER A 221 8.75 -8.57 -14.31
CA SER A 221 7.50 -7.85 -14.13
C SER A 221 7.57 -6.83 -13.01
N TRP A 222 6.58 -5.94 -12.96
CA TRP A 222 6.38 -5.02 -11.85
C TRP A 222 4.94 -5.07 -11.34
N ALA A 223 4.77 -4.59 -10.12
CA ALA A 223 3.47 -4.41 -9.49
C ALA A 223 3.53 -3.24 -8.50
N ILE A 224 2.36 -2.76 -8.07
CA ILE A 224 2.27 -1.87 -6.92
C ILE A 224 1.40 -2.44 -5.83
N ASP A 225 1.65 -1.99 -4.61
CA ASP A 225 0.86 -2.33 -3.44
C ASP A 225 0.77 -1.15 -2.44
N ASN A 226 -0.12 -1.28 -1.44
CA ASN A 226 -0.26 -0.38 -0.30
C ASN A 226 -0.43 1.10 -0.69
N LEU A 227 -1.20 1.36 -1.76
CA LEU A 227 -1.40 2.70 -2.26
C LEU A 227 -2.29 3.52 -1.33
N ARG A 228 -1.89 4.77 -1.07
CA ARG A 228 -2.64 5.73 -0.26
C ARG A 228 -2.65 7.08 -0.94
N VAL A 229 -3.79 7.76 -0.85
CA VAL A 229 -3.97 9.14 -1.30
C VAL A 229 -4.57 9.93 -0.16
N ILE A 230 -3.88 10.97 0.28
CA ILE A 230 -4.23 11.79 1.45
C ILE A 230 -4.19 13.26 1.02
N ALA A 231 -5.24 14.02 1.33
CA ALA A 231 -5.23 15.48 1.21
C ALA A 231 -4.77 16.10 2.54
N THR A 232 -3.94 17.14 2.47
CA THR A 232 -3.37 17.83 3.64
C THR A 232 -3.03 19.29 3.35
N ASP A 233 -2.98 20.10 4.40
CA ASP A 233 -2.44 21.47 4.36
C ASP A 233 -1.01 21.59 4.90
N LEU A 234 -0.49 20.51 5.48
CA LEU A 234 0.82 20.45 6.11
C LEU A 234 1.59 19.26 5.53
N PRO A 235 2.00 19.32 4.25
CA PRO A 235 2.82 18.26 3.70
C PRO A 235 4.10 18.11 4.53
N PRO A 236 4.59 16.88 4.74
CA PRO A 236 5.87 16.67 5.38
C PRO A 236 6.99 17.37 4.59
N PRO A 237 8.08 17.78 5.26
CA PRO A 237 9.17 18.54 4.66
C PRO A 237 9.94 17.75 3.59
#